data_AF-A0A3P7PYN1-F1
#
_entry.id   AF-A0A3P7PYN1-F1
#
_cell.length_a   1.000
_cell.length_b   1.000
_cell.length_c   1.000
_cell.angle_alpha   90.00
_cell.angle_beta   90.00
_cell.angle_gamma   90.00
#
_symmetry.space_group_name_H-M   'P 1'
#
loop_
_entity.id
_entity.type
_entity.pdbx_description
1 polymer ?
#
loop_
_entity_poly.entity_id
_entity_poly.type
_entity_poly.pdbx_seq_one_letter_code
_entity_poly.pdbx_strand_id
1 'polypeptide(L)' 'MHILIPGIYDINTYERKSIRPVAAKDTLLERYRQRRTDDIIVMQNKSPVWNEDSQSYVLNFHGRVTQASLITL' A
#
# COMPACT_ATOMS: atom_id res chain seq x y z
N MET A 1 0.55 0.20 8.32
CA MET A 1 -0.26 -0.71 7.48
C MET A 1 0.44 -0.87 6.13
N HIS A 2 0.60 -2.11 5.64
CA HIS A 2 1.21 -2.40 4.34
C HIS A 2 0.19 -3.07 3.44
N ILE A 3 0.14 -2.66 2.17
CA ILE A 3 -0.64 -3.31 1.12
C ILE A 3 0.37 -3.98 0.19
N LEU A 4 0.21 -5.29 -0.01
CA LEU A 4 1.06 -6.10 -0.88
C LEU A 4 0.24 -6.50 -2.11
N ILE A 5 0.76 -6.20 -3.30
CA ILE A 5 0.16 -6.64 -4.57
C ILE A 5 1.24 -7.27 -5.47
N PRO A 6 0.86 -8.15 -6.43
CA PRO A 6 1.80 -8.59 -7.46
C PRO A 6 2.32 -7.40 -8.27
N GLY A 7 3.60 -7.46 -8.65
CA GLY A 7 4.25 -6.47 -9.49
C GLY A 7 3.68 -6.44 -10.92
N ILE A 8 3.99 -5.37 -11.65
CA ILE A 8 3.68 -5.26 -13.08
C ILE A 8 4.84 -5.87 -13.86
N TYR A 9 4.56 -6.82 -14.74
CA TYR A 9 5.59 -7.53 -15.51
C TYR A 9 5.89 -6.82 -16.84
N ASP A 10 4.86 -6.28 -17.49
CA ASP A 10 4.98 -5.54 -18.73
C ASP A 10 4.44 -4.12 -18.54
N ILE A 11 5.33 -3.14 -18.68
CA ILE A 11 5.01 -1.72 -18.47
C ILE A 11 4.18 -1.12 -19.60
N ASN A 12 4.16 -1.75 -20.78
CA ASN A 12 3.39 -1.29 -21.93
C ASN A 12 1.94 -1.77 -21.87
N THR A 13 1.72 -3.00 -21.36
CA THR A 13 0.39 -3.60 -21.24
C THR A 13 -0.20 -3.48 -19.83
N TYR A 14 0.60 -3.05 -18.84
CA TYR A 14 0.25 -2.98 -17.42
C TYR A 14 -0.21 -4.32 -16.83
N GLU A 15 0.23 -5.44 -17.42
CA GLU A 15 -0.12 -6.77 -16.93
C GLU A 15 0.57 -7.09 -15.60
N ARG A 16 -0.20 -7.69 -14.68
CA ARG A 16 0.31 -8.12 -13.37
C ARG A 16 1.05 -9.44 -13.49
N LYS A 17 2.16 -9.55 -12.78
CA LYS A 17 2.87 -10.81 -12.55
C LYS A 17 1.93 -11.80 -11.86
N SER A 18 1.71 -12.96 -12.47
CA SER A 18 0.91 -14.01 -11.85
C SER A 18 1.69 -14.63 -10.69
N ILE A 19 1.11 -14.59 -9.49
CA ILE A 19 1.68 -15.24 -8.31
C ILE A 19 0.69 -16.32 -7.86
N ARG A 20 1.09 -17.58 -8.01
CA ARG A 20 0.32 -18.76 -7.60
C ARG A 20 1.20 -19.55 -6.61
N PRO A 21 1.06 -19.31 -5.30
CA PRO A 21 1.93 -19.95 -4.31
C PRO A 21 1.79 -21.48 -4.34
N VAL A 22 2.90 -22.19 -4.46
CA VAL A 22 2.95 -23.66 -4.36
C VAL A 22 3.48 -24.13 -3.01
N ALA A 23 4.23 -23.27 -2.31
CA ALA A 23 4.63 -23.44 -0.92
C ALA A 23 4.34 -22.17 -0.10
N ALA A 24 4.34 -22.29 1.23
CA ALA A 24 4.08 -21.17 2.14
C ALA A 24 5.02 -19.97 1.89
N LYS A 25 6.30 -20.25 1.59
CA LYS A 25 7.31 -19.24 1.26
C LYS A 25 6.97 -18.43 0.00
N ASP A 26 6.08 -18.91 -0.87
CA ASP A 26 5.77 -18.25 -2.14
C ASP A 26 4.62 -17.24 -2.03
N THR A 27 3.95 -17.19 -0.88
CA THR A 27 2.91 -16.20 -0.58
C THR A 27 3.47 -14.78 -0.58
N LEU A 28 2.62 -13.78 -0.84
CA LEU A 28 3.02 -12.36 -0.84
C LEU A 28 3.63 -11.94 0.50
N LEU A 29 3.04 -12.40 1.62
CA LEU A 29 3.48 -12.06 2.96
C LEU A 29 4.89 -12.62 3.26
N GLU A 30 5.15 -13.88 2.93
CA GLU A 30 6.45 -14.49 3.18
C GLU A 30 7.54 -13.92 2.28
N ARG A 31 7.22 -13.58 1.03
CA ARG A 31 8.12 -12.81 0.15
C ARG A 31 8.49 -11.46 0.77
N TYR A 32 7.49 -10.72 1.27
CA TYR A 32 7.72 -9.45 1.95
C TYR A 32 8.59 -9.59 3.20
N ARG A 33 8.29 -10.56 4.08
CA ARG A 33 9.08 -10.85 5.29
C ARG A 33 10.53 -11.21 4.99
N GLN A 34 10.76 -11.95 3.91
CA GLN A 34 12.09 -12.36 3.44
C GLN A 34 12.79 -11.29 2.57
N ARG A 35 12.21 -10.09 2.42
CA ARG A 35 12.72 -9.01 1.56
C ARG A 35 12.88 -9.39 0.09
N ARG A 36 12.13 -10.39 -0.39
CA ARG A 36 12.06 -10.79 -1.81
C ARG A 36 10.98 -9.98 -2.52
N THR A 37 11.29 -8.72 -2.81
CA THR A 37 10.32 -7.74 -3.32
C THR A 37 10.33 -7.53 -4.83
N ASP A 38 11.17 -8.24 -5.58
CA ASP A 38 11.31 -8.04 -7.04
C ASP A 38 10.00 -8.27 -7.82
N ASP A 39 9.13 -9.12 -7.27
CA ASP A 39 7.89 -9.56 -7.90
C ASP A 39 6.63 -8.94 -7.28
N ILE A 40 6.79 -8.08 -6.26
CA ILE A 40 5.68 -7.52 -5.49
C ILE A 40 5.84 -6.02 -5.31
N ILE A 41 4.73 -5.30 -5.34
CA ILE A 41 4.69 -3.88 -5.01
C ILE A 41 4.21 -3.77 -3.56
N VAL A 42 5.01 -3.08 -2.75
CA VAL A 42 4.70 -2.78 -1.35
C VAL A 42 4.27 -1.33 -1.26
N MET A 43 3.05 -1.09 -0.81
CA MET A 43 2.53 0.25 -0.56
C MET A 43 2.28 0.45 0.92
N GLN A 44 2.42 1.68 1.37
CA GLN A 44 2.11 2.12 2.73
C GLN A 44 1.14 3.28 2.64
N ASN A 45 0.32 3.44 3.67
CA ASN A 45 -0.46 4.67 3.82
C ASN A 45 0.48 5.87 3.90
N LYS A 46 0.10 6.96 3.24
CA LYS A 46 0.77 8.24 3.44
C LYS A 46 0.59 8.67 4.90
N SER A 47 1.67 9.11 5.55
CA SER A 47 1.58 9.68 6.89
C SER A 47 0.78 10.98 6.85
N PRO A 48 -0.11 11.21 7.82
CA PRO A 48 -0.83 12.47 7.91
C PRO A 48 0.14 13.61 8.24
N VAL A 49 -0.24 14.83 7.86
CA VAL A 49 0.55 16.04 8.09
C VAL A 49 -0.16 16.89 9.13
N TRP A 50 0.59 17.52 10.02
CA TRP A 50 0.04 18.46 10.99
C TRP A 50 -0.56 19.68 10.29
N ASN A 51 -1.78 20.05 10.65
CA ASN A 51 -2.44 21.25 10.18
C ASN A 51 -2.67 22.21 11.35
N GLU A 52 -2.07 23.40 11.28
CA GLU A 52 -2.13 24.40 12.35
C GLU A 52 -3.52 25.01 12.53
N ASP A 53 -4.29 25.22 11.46
CA ASP A 53 -5.60 25.86 11.54
C ASP A 53 -6.63 24.99 12.30
N SER A 54 -6.60 23.68 12.06
CA SER A 54 -7.49 22.70 12.69
C SER A 54 -6.88 22.02 13.92
N GLN A 55 -5.61 22.27 14.22
CA GLN A 55 -4.85 21.64 15.32
C GLN A 55 -4.94 20.09 15.28
N SER A 56 -4.81 19.51 14.08
CA SER A 56 -4.99 18.06 13.88
C SER A 56 -4.08 17.49 12.79
N TYR A 57 -3.89 16.16 12.80
CA TYR A 57 -3.18 15.44 11.74
C TYR A 57 -4.14 15.09 10.60
N VAL A 58 -3.87 15.64 9.41
CA VAL A 58 -4.78 15.53 8.25
C VAL A 58 -4.12 14.89 7.04
N LEU A 59 -4.93 14.25 6.22
CA LEU A 59 -4.59 13.83 4.86
C LEU A 59 -5.39 14.67 3.87
N ASN A 60 -4.71 15.18 2.84
CA ASN A 60 -5.38 15.95 1.80
C ASN A 60 -6.02 15.02 0.76
N PHE A 61 -7.35 14.96 0.77
CA PHE A 61 -8.15 14.18 -0.18
C PHE A 61 -8.73 15.04 -1.33
N HIS A 62 -8.33 16.30 -1.48
CA HIS A 62 -8.79 17.22 -2.54
C HIS A 62 -10.32 17.25 -2.72
N GLY A 63 -11.05 17.37 -1.61
CA GLY A 63 -12.52 17.43 -1.61
C GLY A 63 -13.22 16.08 -1.84
N ARG A 64 -12.50 14.96 -1.96
CA ARG A 64 -13.10 13.62 -2.13
C ARG A 64 -13.57 12.97 -0.81
N VAL A 65 -13.27 13.60 0.32
CA VAL A 65 -13.69 13.15 1.65
C VAL A 65 -14.37 14.33 2.34
N THR A 66 -15.57 14.10 2.87
CA THR A 66 -16.45 15.14 3.44
C THR A 66 -16.47 15.15 4.97
N GLN A 67 -16.04 14.06 5.63
CA GLN A 67 -15.88 13.99 7.07
C GLN A 67 -14.54 13.35 7.43
N ALA A 68 -13.84 13.95 8.40
CA ALA A 68 -12.67 13.34 8.99
C ALA A 68 -13.11 12.10 9.77
N SER A 69 -12.77 10.91 9.26
CA SER A 69 -12.87 9.70 10.07
C SER A 69 -11.73 9.72 11.08
N LEU A 70 -12.08 9.80 12.37
CA LEU A 70 -11.15 9.51 13.45
C LEU A 70 -10.82 8.02 13.39
N ILE A 71 -9.83 7.62 12.60
CA ILE A 71 -9.15 6.35 12.79
C ILE A 71 -8.20 6.60 13.96
N THR A 72 -8.70 6.39 15.18
CA THR A 72 -7.87 6.38 16.38
C THR A 72 -6.77 5.33 16.18
N LEU A 73 -5.51 5.74 16.35
CA LEU A 73 -4.35 4.86 16.28
C LEU A 73 -4.36 3.82 17.40
#